data_AF-A0A953TRV3-F1
#
_entry.id   AF-A0A953TRV3-F1
#
_cell.length_a   1.000
_cell.length_b   1.000
_cell.length_c   1.000
_cell.angle_alpha   90.00
_cell.angle_beta   90.00
_cell.angle_gamma   90.00
#
_symmetry.space_group_name_H-M   'P 1'
#
loop_
_entity.id
_entity.type
_entity.pdbx_description
1 polymer ?
#
loop_
_entity_poly.entity_id
_entity_poly.type
_entity_poly.pdbx_seq_one_letter_code
_entity_poly.pdbx_strand_id
1 'polypeptide(L)'
;MYKRISGVTTLKRVRVLVANRPRLMRELVLATIADQSDIEIVGEVLEESQLTEIVEEVQPDVLILALDNPEQHSALCGFLLGRFPHMRILALAPERNQGMYYWAVVDIRSKQMGSSEATLLNALRARPPQVGDLVI
;
A
#
# COMPACT_ATOMS: atom_id res chain seq x y z
N MET A 1 48.32 7.74 1.41
CA MET A 1 47.70 6.55 0.81
C MET A 1 46.84 5.86 1.86
N TYR A 2 45.54 6.16 1.89
CA TYR A 2 44.48 5.26 2.40
C TYR A 2 43.19 5.61 1.66
N LYS A 3 42.70 4.64 0.90
CA LYS A 3 41.51 4.69 0.03
C LYS A 3 40.28 4.61 0.93
N ARG A 4 39.48 5.68 1.02
CA ARG A 4 38.18 5.63 1.69
C ARG A 4 37.20 4.93 0.77
N ILE A 5 36.64 3.85 1.29
CA ILE A 5 35.69 2.95 0.66
C ILE A 5 34.42 3.76 0.39
N SER A 6 34.09 4.00 -0.88
CA SER A 6 32.79 4.51 -1.28
C SER A 6 31.78 3.38 -1.08
N GLY A 7 31.20 3.30 0.11
CA GLY A 7 29.99 2.51 0.32
C GLY A 7 28.88 3.15 -0.50
N VAL A 8 28.65 2.66 -1.71
CA VAL A 8 27.43 2.98 -2.45
C VAL A 8 26.31 2.26 -1.71
N THR A 9 25.65 2.97 -0.81
CA THR A 9 24.33 2.55 -0.34
C THR A 9 23.43 2.70 -1.55
N THR A 10 23.14 1.62 -2.27
CA THR A 10 22.13 1.65 -3.33
C THR A 10 20.81 1.98 -2.63
N LEU A 11 20.40 3.24 -2.72
CA LEU A 11 19.09 3.70 -2.28
C LEU A 11 18.06 2.79 -2.98
N LYS A 12 17.31 2.01 -2.21
CA LYS A 12 16.26 1.15 -2.75
C LYS A 12 15.26 2.08 -3.43
N ARG A 13 15.09 1.93 -4.75
CA ARG A 13 14.10 2.70 -5.51
C ARG A 13 12.70 2.35 -5.04
N VAL A 14 11.83 3.35 -5.00
CA VAL A 14 10.41 3.17 -4.75
C VAL A 14 9.78 2.55 -5.98
N ARG A 15 9.21 1.35 -5.82
CA ARG A 15 8.59 0.59 -6.91
C ARG A 15 7.14 1.02 -7.08
N VAL A 16 6.80 1.57 -8.24
CA VAL A 16 5.50 2.19 -8.53
C VAL A 16 4.77 1.42 -9.62
N LEU A 17 3.55 0.99 -9.33
CA LEU A 17 2.60 0.44 -10.31
C LEU A 17 1.56 1.51 -10.66
N VAL A 18 1.31 1.73 -11.96
CA VAL A 18 0.36 2.77 -12.41
C VAL A 18 -0.89 2.15 -13.04
N ALA A 19 -2.03 2.30 -12.37
CA ALA A 19 -3.35 1.82 -12.78
C ALA A 19 -4.33 2.99 -13.01
N ASN A 20 -3.87 4.02 -13.74
CA ASN A 20 -4.64 5.24 -13.97
C ASN A 20 -5.29 5.24 -15.36
N ARG A 21 -6.63 5.32 -15.42
CA ARG A 21 -7.38 5.00 -16.65
C ARG A 21 -7.64 6.17 -17.62
N PRO A 22 -7.77 7.44 -17.23
CA PRO A 22 -7.72 8.51 -18.23
C PRO A 22 -6.30 8.61 -18.78
N ARG A 23 -6.13 8.29 -20.06
CA ARG A 23 -4.83 8.24 -20.76
C ARG A 23 -3.98 9.49 -20.50
N LEU A 24 -4.60 10.67 -20.58
CA LEU A 24 -3.91 11.94 -20.33
C LEU A 24 -3.34 12.03 -18.91
N MET A 25 -4.11 11.63 -17.89
CA MET A 25 -3.64 11.67 -16.51
C MET A 25 -2.57 10.59 -16.26
N ARG A 26 -2.67 9.42 -16.92
CA ARG A 26 -1.63 8.40 -16.86
C ARG A 26 -0.31 8.87 -17.48
N GLU A 27 -0.36 9.44 -18.68
CA GLU A 27 0.81 10.02 -19.35
C GLU A 27 1.45 11.11 -18.50
N LEU A 28 0.64 11.98 -17.86
CA LEU A 28 1.14 13.00 -16.94
C LEU A 28 1.84 12.40 -15.72
N VAL A 29 1.24 11.40 -15.08
CA VAL A 29 1.83 10.68 -13.92
C VAL A 29 3.16 10.05 -14.32
N LEU A 30 3.18 9.30 -15.43
CA LEU A 30 4.38 8.63 -15.93
C LEU A 30 5.49 9.64 -16.24
N ALA A 31 5.17 10.72 -16.96
CA ALA A 31 6.13 11.78 -17.27
C ALA A 31 6.69 12.47 -16.00
N THR A 32 5.85 12.62 -14.97
CA THR A 32 6.27 13.25 -13.70
C THR A 32 7.30 12.40 -12.93
N ILE A 33 7.14 11.08 -12.96
CA ILE A 33 7.95 10.16 -12.14
C ILE A 33 9.08 9.46 -12.92
N ALA A 34 9.03 9.44 -14.26
CA ALA A 34 10.01 8.72 -15.09
C ALA A 34 11.45 9.23 -14.93
N ASP A 35 11.64 10.53 -14.73
CA ASP A 35 12.97 11.15 -14.59
C ASP A 35 13.51 11.13 -13.15
N GLN A 36 12.76 10.56 -12.20
CA GLN A 36 13.15 10.51 -10.79
C GLN A 36 14.05 9.30 -10.51
N SER A 37 15.32 9.55 -10.17
CA SER A 37 16.34 8.50 -9.97
C SER A 37 16.05 7.49 -8.85
N ASP A 38 15.17 7.86 -7.93
CA ASP A 38 14.73 7.11 -6.76
C ASP A 38 13.38 6.38 -6.98
N ILE A 39 12.79 6.47 -8.17
CA ILE A 39 11.54 5.80 -8.54
C ILE A 39 11.81 4.75 -9.63
N GLU A 40 11.13 3.62 -9.52
CA GLU A 40 11.10 2.56 -10.53
C GLU A 40 9.65 2.26 -10.91
N ILE A 41 9.27 2.50 -12.16
CA ILE A 41 7.95 2.07 -12.67
C ILE A 41 8.02 0.58 -12.95
N VAL A 42 7.29 -0.23 -12.18
CA VAL A 42 7.29 -1.70 -12.28
C VAL A 42 6.18 -2.24 -13.19
N GLY A 43 5.32 -1.36 -13.70
CA GLY A 43 4.31 -1.72 -14.68
C GLY A 43 3.20 -0.68 -14.82
N GLU A 44 2.33 -0.93 -15.79
CA GLU A 44 1.08 -0.22 -15.99
C GLU A 44 -0.07 -1.23 -16.05
N VAL A 45 -1.20 -0.89 -15.43
CA VAL A 45 -2.43 -1.69 -15.47
C VAL A 45 -3.52 -0.89 -16.16
N LEU A 46 -4.01 -1.39 -17.29
CA LEU A 46 -5.08 -0.75 -18.04
C LEU A 46 -6.46 -1.26 -17.61
N GLU A 47 -6.53 -2.55 -17.26
CA GLU A 47 -7.77 -3.24 -16.88
C GLU A 47 -7.78 -3.50 -15.37
N GLU A 48 -8.77 -2.95 -14.66
CA GLU A 48 -8.90 -3.11 -13.20
C GLU A 48 -9.02 -4.59 -12.80
N SER A 49 -9.56 -5.45 -13.67
CA SER A 49 -9.66 -6.90 -13.46
C SER A 49 -8.30 -7.59 -13.29
N GLN A 50 -7.23 -7.04 -13.84
CA GLN A 50 -5.86 -7.57 -13.74
C GLN A 50 -5.10 -7.00 -12.54
N LEU A 51 -5.62 -5.95 -11.90
CA LEU A 51 -4.89 -5.17 -10.91
C LEU A 51 -4.40 -6.01 -9.74
N THR A 52 -5.28 -6.84 -9.16
CA THR A 52 -4.93 -7.68 -8.01
C THR A 52 -3.83 -8.69 -8.34
N GLU A 53 -3.92 -9.34 -9.50
CA GLU A 53 -2.93 -10.33 -9.96
C GLU A 53 -1.57 -9.66 -10.17
N ILE A 54 -1.54 -8.51 -10.83
CA ILE A 54 -0.30 -7.77 -11.07
C ILE A 54 0.30 -7.24 -9.76
N VAL A 55 -0.52 -6.74 -8.83
CA VAL A 55 -0.04 -6.33 -7.50
C VAL A 55 0.58 -7.51 -6.75
N GLU A 56 -0.01 -8.70 -6.84
CA GLU A 56 0.53 -9.93 -6.25
C GLU A 56 1.89 -10.33 -6.85
N GLU A 57 2.01 -10.24 -8.18
CA GLU A 57 3.22 -10.59 -8.91
C GLU A 57 4.36 -9.59 -8.64
N VAL A 58 4.08 -8.29 -8.80
CA VAL A 58 5.14 -7.28 -8.76
C VAL A 58 5.37 -6.72 -7.37
N GLN A 59 4.41 -6.81 -6.45
CA GLN A 59 4.49 -6.26 -5.08
C GLN A 59 5.06 -4.84 -5.03
N PRO A 60 4.34 -3.84 -5.58
CA PRO A 60 4.84 -2.46 -5.63
C PRO A 60 4.86 -1.84 -4.23
N ASP A 61 5.76 -0.88 -4.01
CA ASP A 61 5.75 -0.06 -2.79
C ASP A 61 4.60 0.97 -2.82
N VAL A 62 4.23 1.43 -4.03
CA VAL A 62 3.14 2.38 -4.29
C VAL A 62 2.32 1.96 -5.50
N LEU A 63 1.00 2.00 -5.36
CA LEU A 63 0.05 1.85 -6.44
C LEU A 63 -0.64 3.19 -6.72
N ILE A 64 -0.62 3.66 -7.96
CA ILE A 64 -1.34 4.87 -8.39
C ILE A 64 -2.61 4.49 -9.14
N LEU A 65 -3.78 4.97 -8.69
CA LEU A 65 -5.09 4.71 -9.31
C LEU A 65 -5.70 5.98 -9.89
N ALA A 66 -6.65 5.85 -10.81
CA ALA A 66 -7.64 6.91 -11.04
C ALA A 66 -8.56 7.04 -9.80
N LEU A 67 -9.10 8.22 -9.53
CA LEU A 67 -10.17 8.45 -8.56
C LEU A 67 -11.41 8.97 -9.30
N ASP A 68 -12.09 8.06 -10.01
CA ASP A 68 -13.35 8.30 -10.70
C ASP A 68 -14.55 8.09 -9.76
N ASN A 69 -14.51 7.07 -8.90
CA ASN A 69 -15.53 6.79 -7.89
C ASN A 69 -14.91 6.50 -6.50
N PRO A 70 -14.92 7.48 -5.56
CA PRO A 70 -14.31 7.34 -4.24
C PRO A 70 -14.86 6.19 -3.39
N GLU A 71 -16.16 5.90 -3.46
CA GLU A 71 -16.78 4.84 -2.66
C GLU A 71 -16.37 3.44 -3.15
N GLN A 72 -16.37 3.24 -4.46
CA GLN A 72 -15.92 1.98 -5.08
C GLN A 72 -14.45 1.69 -4.78
N HIS A 73 -13.62 2.74 -4.81
CA HIS A 73 -12.18 2.58 -4.58
C HIS A 73 -11.85 2.31 -3.11
N SER A 74 -12.71 2.70 -2.16
CA SER A 74 -12.49 2.40 -0.73
C SER A 74 -12.47 0.89 -0.45
N ALA A 75 -13.34 0.10 -1.11
CA ALA A 75 -13.40 -1.35 -0.91
C ALA A 75 -12.16 -2.06 -1.49
N LEU A 76 -11.80 -1.71 -2.73
CA LEU A 76 -10.60 -2.24 -3.40
C LEU A 76 -9.33 -1.87 -2.66
N CYS A 77 -9.17 -0.61 -2.26
CA CYS A 77 -8.02 -0.14 -1.48
C CYS A 77 -7.93 -0.88 -0.14
N GLY A 78 -9.06 -1.05 0.55
CA GLY A 78 -9.11 -1.81 1.81
C GLY A 78 -8.71 -3.28 1.63
N PHE A 79 -9.21 -3.94 0.58
CA PHE A 79 -8.84 -5.31 0.24
C PHE A 79 -7.33 -5.46 -0.03
N LEU A 80 -6.78 -4.60 -0.90
CA LEU A 80 -5.36 -4.63 -1.25
C LEU A 80 -4.47 -4.33 -0.04
N LEU A 81 -4.79 -3.31 0.75
CA LEU A 81 -4.02 -2.93 1.93
C LEU A 81 -4.13 -3.94 3.08
N GLY A 82 -5.23 -4.69 3.17
CA GLY A 82 -5.36 -5.80 4.10
C GLY A 82 -4.41 -6.96 3.78
N ARG A 83 -4.10 -7.17 2.49
CA ARG A 83 -3.19 -8.24 2.02
C ARG A 83 -1.74 -7.78 1.88
N PHE A 84 -1.53 -6.52 1.52
CA PHE A 84 -0.23 -5.87 1.33
C PHE A 84 -0.11 -4.63 2.21
N PRO A 85 0.00 -4.79 3.55
CA PRO A 85 -0.05 -3.66 4.48
C PRO A 85 1.15 -2.70 4.37
N HIS A 86 2.23 -3.12 3.71
CA HIS A 86 3.40 -2.28 3.45
C HIS A 86 3.24 -1.39 2.20
N MET A 87 2.27 -1.70 1.34
CA MET A 87 1.97 -0.93 0.13
C MET A 87 1.23 0.36 0.50
N ARG A 88 1.38 1.38 -0.33
CA ARG A 88 0.59 2.62 -0.27
C ARG A 88 -0.18 2.80 -1.56
N ILE A 89 -1.33 3.47 -1.48
CA ILE A 89 -2.16 3.74 -2.65
C ILE A 89 -2.37 5.24 -2.80
N LEU A 90 -2.08 5.78 -3.98
CA LEU A 90 -2.36 7.16 -4.36
C LEU A 90 -3.45 7.16 -5.44
N ALA A 91 -4.67 7.54 -5.08
CA ALA A 91 -5.76 7.69 -6.03
C ALA A 91 -5.87 9.15 -6.48
N LEU A 92 -5.84 9.42 -7.79
CA LEU A 92 -5.80 10.77 -8.34
C LEU A 92 -7.08 11.07 -9.15
N ALA A 93 -7.80 12.13 -8.78
CA ALA A 93 -8.99 12.59 -9.50
C ALA A 93 -8.56 13.49 -10.68
N PRO A 94 -8.83 13.09 -11.94
CA PRO A 94 -8.33 13.81 -13.10
C PRO A 94 -8.80 15.26 -13.19
N GLU A 95 -10.05 15.53 -12.81
CA GLU A 95 -10.72 16.82 -13.02
C GLU A 95 -10.67 17.75 -11.80
N ARG A 96 -10.26 17.25 -10.63
CA ARG A 96 -10.46 17.96 -9.35
C ARG A 96 -9.18 18.47 -8.70
N ASN A 97 -8.01 18.21 -9.29
CA ASN A 97 -6.71 18.44 -8.63
C ASN A 97 -6.72 17.95 -7.17
N GLN A 98 -7.40 16.83 -6.95
CA GLN A 98 -7.61 16.19 -5.66
C GLN A 98 -7.12 14.76 -5.75
N GLY A 99 -6.60 14.25 -4.64
CA GLY A 99 -6.19 12.86 -4.55
C GLY A 99 -6.44 12.33 -3.15
N MET A 100 -6.47 11.01 -3.05
CA MET A 100 -6.56 10.29 -1.80
C MET A 100 -5.31 9.45 -1.63
N TYR A 101 -4.80 9.41 -0.41
CA TYR A 101 -3.63 8.63 -0.04
C TYR A 101 -4.05 7.62 1.03
N TYR A 102 -3.94 6.34 0.71
CA TYR A 102 -4.33 5.24 1.58
C TYR A 102 -3.10 4.45 2.03
N TRP A 103 -3.10 4.07 3.31
CA TRP A 103 -2.10 3.20 3.92
C TRP A 103 -2.76 2.33 4.98
N ALA A 104 -2.19 1.15 5.25
CA ALA A 104 -2.58 0.33 6.38
C ALA A 104 -1.71 0.61 7.60
N VAL A 105 -2.29 0.42 8.78
CA VAL A 105 -1.57 0.31 10.04
C VAL A 105 -1.90 -1.06 10.64
N VAL A 106 -0.87 -1.88 10.85
CA VAL A 106 -1.01 -3.18 11.51
C VAL A 106 -0.71 -3.01 12.99
N ASP A 107 -1.75 -3.02 13.82
CA ASP A 107 -1.64 -2.94 15.28
C ASP A 107 -1.53 -4.36 15.88
N ILE A 108 -0.34 -4.73 16.33
CA ILE A 108 -0.07 -6.02 16.97
C ILE A 108 -0.09 -5.83 18.49
N ARG A 109 -1.15 -6.33 19.13
CA ARG A 109 -1.30 -6.30 20.59
C ARG A 109 -0.94 -7.65 21.19
N SER A 110 -0.22 -7.62 22.32
CA SER A 110 0.12 -8.81 23.09
C SER A 110 -0.27 -8.65 24.55
N LYS A 111 -0.61 -9.76 25.19
CA LYS A 111 -0.89 -9.84 26.63
C LYS A 111 -0.28 -11.12 27.16
N GLN A 112 0.43 -11.05 28.28
CA GLN A 112 0.92 -12.24 28.95
C GLN A 112 -0.24 -13.04 29.54
N MET A 113 -0.17 -14.37 29.46
CA MET A 113 -1.17 -15.29 29.99
C MET A 113 -0.48 -16.41 30.76
N GLY A 114 -1.07 -16.86 31.87
CA GLY A 114 -0.62 -18.05 32.57
C GLY A 114 -0.86 -19.34 31.78
N SER A 115 -0.17 -20.43 32.14
CA SER A 115 -0.24 -21.73 31.46
C SER A 115 -1.35 -22.67 31.97
N SER A 116 -2.28 -22.16 32.81
CA SER A 116 -3.37 -22.98 33.33
C SER A 116 -4.41 -23.32 32.25
N GLU A 117 -5.06 -24.48 32.37
CA GLU A 117 -6.15 -24.90 31.49
C GLU A 117 -7.27 -23.85 31.43
N ALA A 118 -7.64 -23.29 32.58
CA ALA A 118 -8.66 -22.24 32.67
C ALA A 118 -8.26 -20.97 31.90
N THR A 119 -6.99 -20.56 31.96
CA THR A 119 -6.49 -19.41 31.21
C THR A 119 -6.51 -19.67 29.71
N LEU A 120 -6.13 -20.86 29.27
CA LEU A 120 -6.18 -21.25 27.86
C LEU A 120 -7.62 -21.23 27.32
N LEU A 121 -8.56 -21.86 28.03
CA LEU A 121 -9.97 -21.90 27.63
C LEU A 121 -10.60 -20.50 27.58
N ASN A 122 -10.25 -19.63 28.54
CA ASN A 122 -10.74 -18.25 28.53
C ASN A 122 -10.17 -17.44 27.38
N ALA A 123 -8.89 -17.63 27.04
CA ALA A 123 -8.27 -16.96 25.89
C ALA A 123 -8.91 -17.38 24.56
N LEU A 124 -9.24 -18.66 24.39
CA LEU A 124 -9.91 -19.17 23.18
C LEU A 124 -11.35 -18.65 23.03
N ARG A 125 -12.03 -18.35 24.15
CA ARG A 125 -13.39 -17.81 24.17
C ARG A 125 -13.43 -16.29 24.05
N ALA A 126 -12.35 -15.61 24.40
CA ALA A 126 -12.27 -14.16 24.31
C ALA A 126 -12.24 -13.72 22.84
N ARG A 127 -12.98 -12.66 22.50
CA ARG A 127 -12.78 -11.96 21.24
C ARG A 127 -11.62 -10.99 21.39
N PRO A 128 -10.68 -10.93 20.41
CA PRO A 128 -9.73 -9.84 20.38
C PRO A 128 -10.49 -8.50 20.24
N PRO A 129 -10.03 -7.42 20.90
CA PRO A 129 -10.61 -6.10 20.73
C PRO A 129 -10.50 -5.68 19.27
N GLN A 130 -11.54 -5.02 18.74
CA GLN A 130 -11.56 -4.60 17.34
C GLN A 130 -10.81 -3.26 17.20
N VAL A 131 -10.27 -3.02 16.01
CA VAL A 131 -9.69 -1.72 15.66
C VAL A 131 -10.82 -0.69 15.66
N GLY A 132 -10.74 0.33 16.52
CA GLY A 132 -11.77 1.37 16.68
C GLY A 132 -12.48 1.41 18.03
N ASP A 133 -12.30 0.41 18.89
CA ASP A 133 -12.92 0.37 20.24
C ASP A 133 -12.29 1.38 21.25
N LEU A 134 -11.36 2.23 20.80
CA LEU A 134 -10.80 3.34 21.58
C LEU A 134 -11.07 4.65 20.83
N VAL A 135 -12.30 5.15 20.92
CA VAL A 135 -12.57 6.57 20.67
C VAL A 135 -12.15 7.31 21.95
N ILE A 136 -11.23 8.27 21.80
CA ILE A 136 -10.80 9.18 22.87
C ILE A 136 -11.98 10.03 23.32
#